data_AF-A0A7J7IN36-F1
#
_entry.id   AF-A0A7J7IN36-F1
#
_cell.length_a   1.000
_cell.length_b   1.000
_cell.length_c   1.000
_cell.angle_alpha   90.00
_cell.angle_beta   90.00
_cell.angle_gamma   90.00
#
_symmetry.space_group_name_H-M   'P 1'
#
loop_
_entity.id
_entity.type
_entity.pdbx_description
1 polymer ?
#
loop_
_entity_poly.entity_id
_entity_poly.type
_entity_poly.pdbx_seq_one_letter_code
_entity_poly.pdbx_strand_id
1 'polypeptide(L)'
;MVADAEVLRVLIEVLDEFAALSPFHRQRLGSYQIKLSHRGLLDAILQLCGVPKDRLRPICSSIDKLDKEPWESVRKEMVEVKNLPEQCADRIGQFVTRSGQPWELVRELRADAALCSGQFGAEEALADLERLFAYLDAMGNVLNRCILNLSLARGLDYYTGLIFEAVLTDGTTPLGSIGAGGRYDKLVGDFAGKQVPCVGTSVGIERIFSLMEDAERELAQATGRVIRASKTQVLVVGIGNVDLVQRLKLCDELWRAHLAAECVYTERPKMARQLQYALDRGIPVLAILGENELASGVVGLKRLSTQEQIQVDRGSSMLQAIRDWITAENSQQIHHYGSDPEGNGRSTTDEVPTAHTGNKPTDPW
;
A
#
# COMPACT_ATOMS: atom_id res chain seq x y z
N MET A 1 -6.94 15.52 18.59
CA MET A 1 -5.66 14.89 18.22
C MET A 1 -5.58 13.39 18.47
N VAL A 2 -6.19 12.81 19.52
CA VAL A 2 -6.14 11.33 19.72
C VAL A 2 -6.80 10.58 18.55
N ALA A 3 -8.05 10.92 18.21
CA ALA A 3 -8.74 10.33 17.06
C ALA A 3 -8.01 10.59 15.73
N ASP A 4 -7.35 11.75 15.60
CA ASP A 4 -6.54 12.11 14.43
C ASP A 4 -5.33 11.18 14.28
N ALA A 5 -4.65 10.89 15.39
CA ALA A 5 -3.53 9.94 15.43
C ALA A 5 -3.97 8.51 15.11
N GLU A 6 -5.11 8.09 15.66
CA GLU A 6 -5.69 6.77 15.40
C GLU A 6 -6.05 6.59 13.92
N VAL A 7 -6.70 7.58 13.29
CA VAL A 7 -7.04 7.53 11.86
C VAL A 7 -5.78 7.41 10.99
N LEU A 8 -4.70 8.13 11.32
CA LEU A 8 -3.42 8.01 10.63
C LEU A 8 -2.78 6.63 10.83
N ARG A 9 -2.81 6.10 12.05
CA ARG A 9 -2.33 4.76 12.37
C ARG A 9 -3.07 3.70 11.55
N VAL A 10 -4.40 3.75 11.52
CA VAL A 10 -5.24 2.82 10.74
C VAL A 10 -4.93 2.92 9.25
N LEU A 11 -4.78 4.13 8.70
CA LEU A 11 -4.38 4.29 7.29
C LEU A 11 -3.05 3.58 7.00
N ILE A 12 -2.05 3.79 7.85
CA ILE A 12 -0.70 3.21 7.69
C ILE A 12 -0.75 1.68 7.81
N GLU A 13 -1.47 1.14 8.79
CA GLU A 13 -1.67 -0.31 8.92
C GLU A 13 -2.33 -0.91 7.68
N VAL A 14 -3.40 -0.29 7.17
CA VAL A 14 -4.08 -0.77 5.95
C VAL A 14 -3.15 -0.76 4.74
N LEU A 15 -2.34 0.30 4.56
CA LEU A 15 -1.39 0.38 3.46
C LEU A 15 -0.26 -0.67 3.59
N ASP A 16 0.24 -0.89 4.81
CA ASP A 16 1.25 -1.89 5.09
C ASP A 16 0.70 -3.32 4.88
N GLU A 17 -0.57 -3.59 5.21
CA GLU A 17 -1.23 -4.87 4.93
C GLU A 17 -1.29 -5.17 3.42
N PHE A 18 -1.66 -4.19 2.59
CA PHE A 18 -1.60 -4.37 1.13
C PHE A 18 -0.19 -4.70 0.64
N ALA A 19 0.82 -4.02 1.16
CA ALA A 19 2.22 -4.29 0.85
C ALA A 19 2.69 -5.65 1.40
N ALA A 20 2.12 -6.14 2.50
CA ALA A 20 2.51 -7.39 3.14
C ALA A 20 1.91 -8.64 2.49
N LEU A 21 0.87 -8.50 1.67
CA LEU A 21 0.23 -9.61 0.93
C LEU A 21 1.25 -10.45 0.14
N SER A 22 2.29 -9.81 -0.38
CA SER A 22 3.34 -10.45 -1.16
C SER A 22 4.55 -9.52 -1.30
N PRO A 23 5.79 -10.00 -1.43
CA PRO A 23 6.93 -9.11 -1.60
C PRO A 23 6.98 -8.41 -2.96
N PHE A 24 6.28 -8.91 -4.00
CA PHE A 24 6.06 -8.12 -5.21
C PHE A 24 5.09 -6.96 -4.93
N HIS A 25 4.05 -7.16 -4.13
CA HIS A 25 3.23 -6.04 -3.65
C HIS A 25 4.04 -5.08 -2.78
N ARG A 26 4.93 -5.58 -1.92
CA ARG A 26 5.85 -4.75 -1.13
C ARG A 26 6.76 -3.90 -2.00
N GLN A 27 7.26 -4.42 -3.11
CA GLN A 27 8.08 -3.65 -4.05
C GLN A 27 7.29 -2.48 -4.67
N ARG A 28 5.99 -2.62 -4.89
CA ARG A 28 5.13 -1.58 -5.48
C ARG A 28 4.50 -0.62 -4.48
N LEU A 29 4.18 -1.10 -3.28
CA LEU A 29 3.37 -0.39 -2.29
C LEU A 29 4.09 -0.15 -0.95
N GLY A 30 5.27 -0.74 -0.74
CA GLY A 30 5.98 -0.69 0.54
C GLY A 30 6.63 0.67 0.84
N SER A 31 6.87 1.47 -0.19
CA SER A 31 7.48 2.80 -0.06
C SER A 31 6.43 3.89 -0.29
N TYR A 32 6.09 4.56 0.80
CA TYR A 32 5.20 5.73 0.77
C TYR A 32 5.51 6.64 1.94
N GLN A 33 5.05 7.88 1.82
CA GLN A 33 5.18 8.91 2.84
C GLN A 33 3.83 9.56 3.12
N ILE A 34 3.58 9.90 4.38
CA ILE A 34 2.39 10.63 4.81
C ILE A 34 2.74 12.12 4.91
N LYS A 35 2.19 12.92 4.00
CA LYS A 35 2.25 14.38 4.11
C LYS A 35 1.23 14.83 5.15
N LEU A 36 1.64 15.66 6.09
CA LEU A 36 0.80 16.30 7.10
C LEU A 36 0.74 17.80 6.85
N SER A 37 -0.40 18.41 7.17
CA SER A 37 -0.62 19.85 7.20
C SER A 37 -1.75 20.17 8.18
N HIS A 38 -1.97 21.44 8.47
CA HIS A 38 -3.05 21.87 9.35
C HIS A 38 -3.74 23.10 8.77
N ARG A 39 -5.06 23.03 8.62
CA ARG A 39 -5.86 24.11 8.04
C ARG A 39 -5.66 25.44 8.76
N GLY A 40 -5.73 25.43 10.09
CA GLY A 40 -5.51 26.62 10.90
C GLY A 40 -4.12 27.22 10.73
N LEU A 41 -3.09 26.39 10.52
CA LEU A 41 -1.72 26.87 10.29
C LEU A 41 -1.62 27.53 8.91
N LEU A 42 -2.18 26.91 7.87
CA LEU A 42 -2.20 27.46 6.52
C LEU A 42 -2.96 28.80 6.48
N ASP A 43 -4.16 28.86 7.06
CA ASP A 43 -4.95 30.08 7.13
C ASP A 43 -4.21 31.19 7.91
N ALA A 44 -3.44 30.84 8.95
CA ALA A 44 -2.63 31.79 9.70
C ALA A 44 -1.43 32.33 8.89
N ILE A 45 -0.71 31.46 8.18
CA ILE A 45 0.38 31.83 7.27
C ILE A 45 -0.12 32.78 6.18
N LEU A 46 -1.25 32.47 5.55
CA LEU A 46 -1.82 33.30 4.50
C LEU A 46 -2.21 34.69 5.01
N GLN A 47 -2.85 34.77 6.18
CA GLN A 47 -3.20 36.05 6.79
C GLN A 47 -1.95 36.85 7.18
N LEU A 48 -0.92 36.20 7.71
CA LEU A 48 0.38 36.82 7.99
C LEU A 48 1.00 37.40 6.71
N CYS A 49 0.90 36.69 5.59
CA CYS A 49 1.37 37.14 4.29
C CYS A 49 0.54 38.29 3.68
N GLY A 50 -0.60 38.65 4.29
CA GLY A 50 -1.47 39.76 3.86
C GLY A 50 -2.68 39.33 3.03
N VAL A 51 -3.00 38.03 2.99
CA VAL A 51 -4.19 37.53 2.28
C VAL A 51 -5.46 37.84 3.08
N PRO A 52 -6.46 38.54 2.50
CA PRO A 52 -7.74 38.77 3.14
C PRO A 52 -8.51 37.48 3.43
N LYS A 53 -9.30 37.45 4.52
CA LYS A 53 -10.05 36.26 4.97
C LYS A 53 -10.98 35.68 3.90
N ASP A 54 -11.63 36.53 3.13
CA ASP A 54 -12.52 36.19 2.02
C ASP A 54 -11.78 35.60 0.81
N ARG A 55 -10.45 35.77 0.73
CA ARG A 55 -9.60 35.26 -0.35
C ARG A 55 -8.77 34.02 0.02
N LEU A 56 -8.80 33.56 1.27
CA LEU A 56 -8.05 32.39 1.73
C LEU A 56 -8.33 31.15 0.87
N ARG A 57 -9.60 30.91 0.55
CA ARG A 57 -10.07 29.73 -0.20
C ARG A 57 -9.54 29.71 -1.64
N PRO A 58 -9.74 30.77 -2.46
CA PRO A 58 -9.08 30.88 -3.75
C PRO A 58 -7.56 30.67 -3.69
N ILE A 59 -6.86 31.26 -2.72
CA ILE A 59 -5.40 31.14 -2.63
C ILE A 59 -4.97 29.72 -2.24
N CYS A 60 -5.63 29.06 -1.28
CA CYS A 60 -5.41 27.64 -0.99
C CYS A 60 -5.56 26.75 -2.23
N SER A 61 -6.55 27.03 -3.08
CA SER A 61 -6.74 26.30 -4.34
C SER A 61 -5.57 26.48 -5.34
N SER A 62 -4.86 27.61 -5.31
CA SER A 62 -3.61 27.74 -6.07
C SER A 62 -2.47 26.93 -5.45
N ILE A 63 -2.35 26.96 -4.12
CA ILE A 63 -1.30 26.25 -3.38
C ILE A 63 -1.41 24.74 -3.59
N ASP A 64 -2.62 24.20 -3.64
CA ASP A 64 -2.88 22.77 -3.85
C ASP A 64 -2.26 22.24 -5.16
N LYS A 65 -2.05 23.11 -6.15
CA LYS A 65 -1.42 22.74 -7.44
C LYS A 65 0.10 22.57 -7.37
N LEU A 66 0.74 22.94 -6.25
CA LEU A 66 2.17 22.70 -6.03
C LEU A 66 2.51 21.19 -5.95
N ASP A 67 1.49 20.32 -5.94
CA ASP A 67 1.66 18.88 -6.12
C ASP A 67 2.13 18.51 -7.55
N LYS A 68 1.82 19.34 -8.55
CA LYS A 68 2.01 19.07 -9.99
C LYS A 68 2.70 20.19 -10.74
N GLU A 69 2.61 21.41 -10.24
CA GLU A 69 3.11 22.61 -10.91
C GLU A 69 4.24 23.26 -10.09
N PRO A 70 5.25 23.83 -10.75
CA PRO A 70 6.31 24.56 -10.07
C PRO A 70 5.78 25.86 -9.43
N TRP A 71 6.51 26.38 -8.44
CA TRP A 71 6.13 27.59 -7.70
C TRP A 71 5.88 28.78 -8.61
N GLU A 72 6.65 28.94 -9.69
CA GLU A 72 6.53 30.04 -10.65
C GLU A 72 5.15 30.07 -11.32
N SER A 73 4.62 28.90 -11.70
CA SER A 73 3.29 28.76 -12.29
C SER A 73 2.19 29.12 -11.27
N VAL A 74 2.33 28.63 -10.05
CA VAL A 74 1.39 28.88 -8.95
C VAL A 74 1.39 30.35 -8.54
N ARG A 75 2.56 30.97 -8.43
CA ARG A 75 2.74 32.41 -8.19
C ARG A 75 2.05 33.23 -9.28
N LYS A 76 2.27 32.87 -10.54
CA LYS A 76 1.66 33.55 -11.70
C LYS A 76 0.13 33.52 -11.62
N GLU A 77 -0.46 32.37 -11.30
CA GLU A 77 -1.91 32.28 -11.09
C GLU A 77 -2.39 33.18 -9.94
N MET A 78 -1.70 33.18 -8.79
CA MET A 78 -2.08 34.01 -7.65
C MET A 78 -2.10 35.50 -8.01
N VAL A 79 -1.10 35.97 -8.75
CA VAL A 79 -0.95 37.38 -9.12
C VAL A 79 -1.88 37.75 -10.27
N GLU A 80 -1.78 37.05 -11.40
CA GLU A 80 -2.44 37.45 -12.65
C GLU A 80 -3.92 37.06 -12.70
N VAL A 81 -4.30 35.93 -12.10
CA VAL A 81 -5.68 35.41 -12.15
C VAL A 81 -6.44 35.78 -10.88
N LYS A 82 -5.82 35.59 -9.71
CA LYS A 82 -6.47 35.83 -8.41
C LYS A 82 -6.25 37.25 -7.87
N ASN A 83 -5.55 38.09 -8.62
CA ASN A 83 -5.30 39.50 -8.30
C ASN A 83 -4.72 39.69 -6.88
N LEU A 84 -3.79 38.81 -6.49
CA LEU A 84 -3.06 38.93 -5.24
C LEU A 84 -1.82 39.84 -5.46
N PRO A 85 -1.50 40.77 -4.55
CA PRO A 85 -0.28 41.56 -4.67
C PRO A 85 0.97 40.68 -4.74
N GLU A 86 1.93 41.03 -5.60
CA GLU A 86 3.15 40.24 -5.80
C GLU A 86 3.91 39.98 -4.49
N GLN A 87 4.05 41.00 -3.65
CA GLN A 87 4.70 40.87 -2.34
C GLN A 87 4.00 39.87 -1.42
N CYS A 88 2.67 39.74 -1.52
CA CYS A 88 1.93 38.74 -0.75
C CYS A 88 2.23 37.34 -1.30
N ALA A 89 2.21 37.15 -2.62
CA ALA A 89 2.54 35.88 -3.26
C ALA A 89 3.98 35.44 -2.93
N ASP A 90 4.95 36.34 -3.01
CA ASP A 90 6.36 36.06 -2.69
C ASP A 90 6.55 35.63 -1.24
N ARG A 91 5.88 36.29 -0.30
CA ARG A 91 5.88 35.90 1.11
C ARG A 91 5.23 34.53 1.32
N ILE A 92 4.13 34.22 0.62
CA ILE A 92 3.50 32.87 0.68
C ILE A 92 4.51 31.82 0.24
N GLY A 93 5.23 32.07 -0.86
CA GLY A 93 6.24 31.15 -1.41
C GLY A 93 7.31 30.74 -0.41
N GLN A 94 7.74 31.66 0.46
CA GLN A 94 8.72 31.38 1.52
C GLN A 94 8.23 30.35 2.54
N PHE A 95 6.92 30.20 2.71
CA PHE A 95 6.32 29.20 3.60
C PHE A 95 5.93 27.93 2.85
N VAL A 96 5.11 28.05 1.80
CA VAL A 96 4.45 26.88 1.20
C VAL A 96 5.40 25.94 0.47
N THR A 97 6.61 26.42 0.11
CA THR A 97 7.66 25.57 -0.48
C THR A 97 8.42 24.74 0.57
N ARG A 98 8.15 24.94 1.86
CA ARG A 98 8.81 24.21 2.95
C ARG A 98 8.13 22.86 3.22
N SER A 99 8.96 21.85 3.33
CA SER A 99 8.58 20.48 3.67
C SER A 99 9.74 19.84 4.43
N GLY A 100 9.47 19.10 5.50
CA GLY A 100 10.54 18.55 6.32
C GLY A 100 10.09 17.63 7.45
N GLN A 101 11.06 17.24 8.29
CA GLN A 101 10.79 16.42 9.46
C GLN A 101 9.81 17.13 10.41
N PRO A 102 8.78 16.44 10.93
CA PRO A 102 7.69 17.08 11.66
C PRO A 102 8.15 17.96 12.84
N TRP A 103 8.99 17.41 13.73
CA TRP A 103 9.47 18.12 14.91
C TRP A 103 10.43 19.28 14.57
N GLU A 104 11.25 19.14 13.54
CA GLU A 104 12.20 20.19 13.12
C GLU A 104 11.45 21.38 12.54
N LEU A 105 10.55 21.13 11.57
CA LEU A 105 9.81 22.19 10.89
C LEU A 105 8.85 22.92 11.86
N VAL A 106 8.22 22.21 12.80
CA VAL A 106 7.39 22.88 13.83
C VAL A 106 8.23 23.76 14.75
N ARG A 107 9.44 23.34 15.15
CA ARG A 107 10.35 24.17 15.96
C ARG A 107 10.75 25.45 15.23
N GLU A 108 11.06 25.36 13.94
CA GLU A 108 11.36 26.53 13.12
C GLU A 108 10.16 27.48 13.02
N LEU A 109 8.94 26.95 12.82
CA LEU A 109 7.73 27.76 12.76
C LEU A 109 7.39 28.41 14.11
N ARG A 110 7.64 27.71 15.23
CA ARG A 110 7.52 28.24 16.59
C ARG A 110 8.49 29.40 16.85
N ALA A 111 9.66 29.40 16.22
CA ALA A 111 10.66 30.47 16.36
C ALA A 111 10.32 31.73 15.55
N ASP A 112 9.37 31.67 14.61
CA ASP A 112 8.88 32.83 13.87
C ASP A 112 7.94 33.67 14.74
N ALA A 113 8.47 34.78 15.27
CA ALA A 113 7.74 35.68 16.15
C ALA A 113 6.53 36.35 15.46
N ALA A 114 6.55 36.52 14.14
CA ALA A 114 5.44 37.13 13.42
C ALA A 114 4.28 36.14 13.28
N LEU A 115 4.59 34.87 13.00
CA LEU A 115 3.63 33.78 12.96
C LEU A 115 3.02 33.49 14.34
N CYS A 116 3.85 33.49 15.39
CA CYS A 116 3.46 33.24 16.78
C CYS A 116 3.10 34.52 17.57
N SER A 117 2.63 35.56 16.89
CA SER A 117 2.22 36.83 17.52
C SER A 117 0.87 36.77 18.24
N GLY A 118 0.17 35.63 18.19
CA GLY A 118 -1.21 35.45 18.69
C GLY A 118 -2.30 36.02 17.77
N GLN A 119 -1.94 36.72 16.69
CA GLN A 119 -2.90 37.46 15.86
C GLN A 119 -3.77 36.56 14.96
N PHE A 120 -3.23 35.44 14.47
CA PHE A 120 -3.86 34.66 13.40
C PHE A 120 -4.17 33.20 13.76
N GLY A 121 -3.95 32.79 15.01
CA GLY A 121 -4.28 31.44 15.51
C GLY A 121 -3.29 30.33 15.13
N ALA A 122 -2.08 30.68 14.67
CA ALA A 122 -1.05 29.67 14.34
C ALA A 122 -0.64 28.81 15.56
N GLU A 123 -0.63 29.38 16.76
CA GLU A 123 -0.19 28.70 17.99
C GLU A 123 -1.08 27.50 18.35
N GLU A 124 -2.39 27.59 18.15
CA GLU A 124 -3.32 26.49 18.40
C GLU A 124 -3.08 25.34 17.41
N ALA A 125 -2.92 25.67 16.12
CA ALA A 125 -2.59 24.70 15.09
C ALA A 125 -1.23 24.01 15.30
N LEU A 126 -0.22 24.78 15.73
CA LEU A 126 1.10 24.22 16.09
C LEU A 126 0.99 23.32 17.32
N ALA A 127 0.24 23.72 18.34
CA ALA A 127 0.01 22.89 19.52
C ALA A 127 -0.76 21.59 19.20
N ASP A 128 -1.70 21.64 18.25
CA ASP A 128 -2.39 20.45 17.74
C ASP A 128 -1.42 19.50 17.02
N LEU A 129 -0.54 20.02 16.16
CA LEU A 129 0.50 19.24 15.48
C LEU A 129 1.49 18.61 16.48
N GLU A 130 1.98 19.36 17.47
CA GLU A 130 2.88 18.83 18.51
C GLU A 130 2.22 17.69 19.31
N ARG A 131 0.94 17.85 19.67
CA ARG A 131 0.16 16.78 20.33
C ARG A 131 -0.01 15.57 19.42
N LEU A 132 -0.29 15.77 18.14
CA LEU A 132 -0.37 14.69 17.16
C LEU A 132 0.95 13.93 17.06
N PHE A 133 2.07 14.64 16.95
CA PHE A 133 3.39 14.04 16.79
C PHE A 133 3.75 13.18 18.00
N ALA A 134 3.54 13.69 19.22
CA ALA A 134 3.76 12.93 20.44
C ALA A 134 2.90 11.64 20.49
N TYR A 135 1.66 11.68 20.02
CA TYR A 135 0.80 10.49 19.96
C TYR A 135 1.28 9.49 18.89
N LEU A 136 1.68 9.95 17.72
CA LEU A 136 2.21 9.10 16.66
C LEU A 136 3.55 8.45 17.05
N ASP A 137 4.39 9.16 17.79
CA ASP A 137 5.61 8.59 18.40
C ASP A 137 5.25 7.48 19.41
N ALA A 138 4.28 7.75 20.30
CA ALA A 138 3.81 6.76 21.27
C ALA A 138 3.13 5.54 20.61
N MET A 139 2.51 5.69 19.44
CA MET A 139 1.85 4.64 18.67
C MET A 139 2.82 3.82 17.80
N GLY A 140 4.04 3.59 18.29
CA GLY A 140 5.06 2.77 17.61
C GLY A 140 5.90 3.54 16.60
N ASN A 141 6.22 4.81 16.89
CA ASN A 141 7.05 5.68 16.05
C ASN A 141 6.51 5.85 14.62
N VAL A 142 5.19 5.93 14.50
CA VAL A 142 4.48 6.10 13.22
C VAL A 142 4.82 7.45 12.57
N LEU A 143 5.22 8.43 13.39
CA LEU A 143 5.67 9.74 12.92
C LEU A 143 6.86 9.64 11.93
N ASN A 144 7.68 8.59 12.01
CA ASN A 144 8.79 8.36 11.07
C ASN A 144 8.33 8.16 9.62
N ARG A 145 7.06 7.84 9.40
CA ARG A 145 6.44 7.74 8.06
C ARG A 145 5.88 9.08 7.56
N CYS A 146 5.91 10.11 8.41
CA CYS A 146 5.27 11.39 8.16
C CYS A 146 6.29 12.49 7.84
N ILE A 147 5.86 13.45 7.03
CA ILE A 147 6.52 14.75 6.86
C ILE A 147 5.51 15.86 7.09
N LEU A 148 5.96 16.99 7.64
CA LEU A 148 5.15 18.20 7.64
C LEU A 148 5.40 18.95 6.32
N ASN A 149 4.34 19.28 5.61
CA ASN A 149 4.40 19.88 4.28
C ASN A 149 3.42 21.05 4.20
N LEU A 150 3.94 22.26 3.97
CA LEU A 150 3.14 23.49 4.01
C LEU A 150 2.46 23.82 2.66
N SER A 151 2.74 23.08 1.58
CA SER A 151 1.96 23.18 0.33
C SER A 151 0.72 22.29 0.31
N LEU A 152 0.56 21.37 1.28
CA LEU A 152 -0.62 20.52 1.34
C LEU A 152 -1.84 21.33 1.79
N ALA A 153 -2.63 21.78 0.79
CA ALA A 153 -3.78 22.66 0.96
C ALA A 153 -5.13 22.05 0.54
N ARG A 154 -5.13 20.76 0.12
CA ARG A 154 -6.25 19.93 -0.40
C ARG A 154 -7.54 20.69 -0.70
N GLY A 155 -7.93 20.74 -1.98
CA GLY A 155 -9.07 21.49 -2.51
C GLY A 155 -10.49 21.15 -2.00
N LEU A 156 -10.64 20.44 -0.88
CA LEU A 156 -11.93 20.22 -0.23
C LEU A 156 -12.10 21.21 0.92
N ASP A 157 -13.06 22.11 0.76
CA ASP A 157 -13.20 23.26 1.65
C ASP A 157 -13.67 22.92 3.07
N TYR A 158 -14.04 21.66 3.32
CA TYR A 158 -14.62 21.22 4.57
C TYR A 158 -13.61 20.95 5.70
N TYR A 159 -12.30 20.86 5.42
CA TYR A 159 -11.31 20.61 6.47
C TYR A 159 -11.18 21.81 7.42
N THR A 160 -11.13 21.52 8.73
CA THR A 160 -11.05 22.50 9.82
C THR A 160 -9.79 22.38 10.67
N GLY A 161 -9.07 21.26 10.59
CA GLY A 161 -7.87 20.99 11.39
C GLY A 161 -6.79 20.26 10.59
N LEU A 162 -6.32 19.12 11.09
CA LEU A 162 -5.36 18.24 10.41
C LEU A 162 -5.81 17.92 8.98
N ILE A 163 -4.86 17.94 8.05
CA ILE A 163 -4.99 17.44 6.68
C ILE A 163 -3.82 16.48 6.44
N PHE A 164 -4.07 15.35 5.79
CA PHE A 164 -3.00 14.43 5.42
C PHE A 164 -3.23 13.73 4.09
N GLU A 165 -2.14 13.30 3.48
CA GLU A 165 -2.12 12.58 2.21
C GLU A 165 -1.01 11.51 2.24
N ALA A 166 -1.37 10.26 1.94
CA ALA A 166 -0.42 9.19 1.71
C ALA A 166 -0.02 9.18 0.24
N VAL A 167 1.27 9.30 -0.04
CA VAL A 167 1.83 9.40 -1.39
C VAL A 167 2.86 8.30 -1.57
N LEU A 168 2.70 7.47 -2.61
CA LEU A 168 3.72 6.48 -2.99
C LEU A 168 5.03 7.18 -3.36
N THR A 169 6.14 6.54 -3.02
CA THR A 169 7.47 7.04 -3.36
C THR A 169 8.35 5.92 -3.89
N ASP A 170 9.29 6.25 -4.78
CA ASP A 170 10.40 5.37 -5.15
C ASP A 170 11.65 5.58 -4.25
N GLY A 171 11.43 6.14 -3.05
CA GLY A 171 12.48 6.59 -2.14
C GLY A 171 12.78 8.09 -2.22
N THR A 172 12.53 8.75 -3.36
CA THR A 172 12.77 10.21 -3.49
C THR A 172 11.67 10.94 -4.26
N THR A 173 11.01 10.28 -5.21
CA THR A 173 10.04 10.87 -6.13
C THR A 173 8.62 10.45 -5.78
N PRO A 174 7.68 11.41 -5.62
CA PRO A 174 6.26 11.11 -5.50
C PRO A 174 5.69 10.43 -6.77
N LEU A 175 5.07 9.27 -6.60
CA LEU A 175 4.41 8.50 -7.67
C LEU A 175 2.88 8.66 -7.68
N GLY A 176 2.33 9.34 -6.67
CA GLY A 176 0.92 9.70 -6.59
C GLY A 176 0.24 9.28 -5.28
N SER A 177 -0.89 9.93 -5.00
CA SER A 177 -1.69 9.72 -3.79
C SER A 177 -2.34 8.33 -3.73
N ILE A 178 -2.20 7.62 -2.62
CA ILE A 178 -2.86 6.34 -2.35
C ILE A 178 -3.81 6.39 -1.14
N GLY A 179 -3.86 7.53 -0.45
CA GLY A 179 -4.86 7.79 0.58
C GLY A 179 -4.83 9.24 1.00
N ALA A 180 -5.92 9.73 1.59
CA ALA A 180 -5.98 11.09 2.13
C ALA A 180 -7.08 11.23 3.17
N GLY A 181 -6.98 12.27 3.97
CA GLY A 181 -7.99 12.55 4.98
C GLY A 181 -7.69 13.80 5.78
N GLY A 182 -8.41 13.95 6.88
CA GLY A 182 -8.29 15.10 7.75
C GLY A 182 -9.49 15.29 8.66
N ARG A 183 -9.45 16.38 9.43
CA ARG A 183 -10.47 16.80 10.39
C ARG A 183 -11.43 17.80 9.76
N TYR A 184 -12.74 17.60 9.94
CA TYR A 184 -13.82 18.37 9.31
C TYR A 184 -15.01 18.56 10.25
N ASP A 185 -14.82 19.39 11.29
CA ASP A 185 -15.76 19.46 12.41
C ASP A 185 -17.11 20.11 12.08
N LYS A 186 -17.18 20.85 10.97
CA LYS A 186 -18.36 21.63 10.58
C LYS A 186 -19.33 20.88 9.66
N LEU A 187 -18.84 19.87 8.93
CA LEU A 187 -19.58 19.25 7.84
C LEU A 187 -20.90 18.61 8.30
N VAL A 188 -20.90 17.92 9.44
CA VAL A 188 -22.14 17.33 9.99
C VAL A 188 -23.09 18.42 10.49
N GLY A 189 -22.56 19.51 11.03
CA GLY A 189 -23.35 20.62 11.56
C GLY A 189 -24.20 21.31 10.51
N ASP A 190 -23.71 21.38 9.26
CA ASP A 190 -24.44 21.96 8.12
C ASP A 190 -25.75 21.21 7.81
N PHE A 191 -25.90 19.95 8.26
CA PHE A 191 -27.10 19.13 8.04
C PHE A 191 -27.87 18.81 9.33
N ALA A 192 -27.19 18.64 10.46
CA ALA A 192 -27.77 18.08 11.68
C ALA A 192 -28.21 19.14 12.71
N GLY A 193 -27.95 20.43 12.47
CA GLY A 193 -28.29 21.52 13.41
C GLY A 193 -27.49 21.51 14.72
N LYS A 194 -26.50 20.62 14.85
CA LYS A 194 -25.53 20.54 15.96
C LYS A 194 -24.15 20.24 15.41
N GLN A 195 -23.13 20.91 15.95
CA GLN A 195 -21.74 20.65 15.57
C GLN A 195 -21.30 19.28 16.10
N VAL A 196 -20.76 18.45 15.21
CA VAL A 196 -20.21 17.12 15.54
C VAL A 196 -18.81 17.04 14.94
N PRO A 197 -17.76 17.16 15.78
CA PRO A 197 -16.38 17.02 15.33
C PRO A 197 -16.13 15.68 14.65
N CYS A 198 -15.47 15.69 13.51
CA CYS A 198 -15.19 14.49 12.71
C CYS A 198 -13.77 14.51 12.17
N VAL A 199 -13.18 13.32 12.08
CA VAL A 199 -11.90 13.08 11.41
C VAL A 199 -12.01 11.73 10.70
N GLY A 200 -11.42 11.62 9.52
CA GLY A 200 -11.49 10.38 8.76
C GLY A 200 -10.44 10.33 7.66
N THR A 201 -10.36 9.17 7.02
CA THR A 201 -9.44 8.86 5.93
C THR A 201 -10.19 8.13 4.82
N SER A 202 -9.67 8.21 3.60
CA SER A 202 -10.10 7.45 2.45
C SER A 202 -8.88 6.83 1.78
N VAL A 203 -8.98 5.54 1.44
CA VAL A 203 -7.94 4.78 0.74
C VAL A 203 -8.22 4.79 -0.76
N GLY A 204 -7.21 5.09 -1.56
CA GLY A 204 -7.28 5.10 -3.03
C GLY A 204 -7.22 3.70 -3.62
N ILE A 205 -8.25 2.87 -3.37
CA ILE A 205 -8.26 1.44 -3.72
C ILE A 205 -8.08 1.18 -5.22
N GLU A 206 -8.60 2.04 -6.10
CA GLU A 206 -8.45 1.88 -7.55
C GLU A 206 -6.98 1.85 -7.96
N ARG A 207 -6.20 2.82 -7.47
CA ARG A 207 -4.76 2.89 -7.74
C ARG A 207 -4.00 1.73 -7.11
N ILE A 208 -4.35 1.35 -5.88
CA ILE A 208 -3.73 0.21 -5.20
C ILE A 208 -3.95 -1.06 -6.02
N PHE A 209 -5.19 -1.33 -6.46
CA PHE A 209 -5.50 -2.51 -7.26
C PHE A 209 -4.84 -2.49 -8.63
N SER A 210 -4.76 -1.35 -9.32
CA SER A 210 -4.02 -1.27 -10.59
C SER A 210 -2.55 -1.65 -10.40
N LEU A 211 -1.89 -1.13 -9.36
CA LEU A 211 -0.49 -1.44 -9.08
C LEU A 211 -0.28 -2.90 -8.67
N MET A 212 -1.21 -3.48 -7.91
CA MET A 212 -1.18 -4.90 -7.56
C MET A 212 -1.41 -5.79 -8.79
N GLU A 213 -2.35 -5.42 -9.66
CA GLU A 213 -2.63 -6.16 -10.89
C GLU A 213 -1.41 -6.17 -11.83
N ASP A 214 -0.74 -5.02 -11.99
CA ASP A 214 0.49 -4.92 -12.77
C ASP A 214 1.60 -5.80 -12.17
N ALA A 215 1.79 -5.78 -10.85
CA ALA A 215 2.75 -6.64 -10.15
C ALA A 215 2.46 -8.13 -10.38
N GLU A 216 1.19 -8.53 -10.26
CA GLU A 216 0.77 -9.92 -10.43
C GLU A 216 0.90 -10.38 -11.90
N ARG A 217 0.67 -9.48 -12.87
CA ARG A 217 0.89 -9.73 -14.31
C ARG A 217 2.36 -9.92 -14.65
N GLU A 218 3.23 -9.07 -14.13
CA GLU A 218 4.68 -9.21 -14.31
C GLU A 218 5.19 -10.52 -13.69
N LEU A 219 4.72 -10.85 -12.49
CA LEU A 219 5.05 -12.12 -11.85
C LEU A 219 4.59 -13.32 -12.67
N ALA A 220 3.37 -13.28 -13.19
CA ALA A 220 2.83 -14.30 -14.08
C ALA A 220 3.69 -14.49 -15.35
N GLN A 221 4.15 -13.39 -15.95
CA GLN A 221 5.05 -13.44 -17.11
C GLN A 221 6.43 -14.01 -16.76
N ALA A 222 7.00 -13.64 -15.62
CA ALA A 222 8.32 -14.10 -15.20
C ALA A 222 8.35 -15.58 -14.80
N THR A 223 7.26 -16.09 -14.22
CA THR A 223 7.21 -17.45 -13.65
C THR A 223 6.39 -18.44 -14.47
N GLY A 224 5.66 -17.97 -15.49
CA GLY A 224 4.67 -18.78 -16.21
C GLY A 224 3.43 -19.13 -15.38
N ARG A 225 3.26 -18.51 -14.20
CA ARG A 225 2.11 -18.75 -13.32
C ARG A 225 0.83 -18.17 -13.94
N VAL A 226 -0.27 -18.91 -13.82
CA VAL A 226 -1.60 -18.43 -14.22
C VAL A 226 -2.22 -17.62 -13.08
N ILE A 227 -2.68 -16.40 -13.35
CA ILE A 227 -3.53 -15.63 -12.41
C ILE A 227 -4.92 -16.27 -12.41
N ARG A 228 -5.36 -16.73 -11.24
CA ARG A 228 -6.52 -17.60 -11.12
C ARG A 228 -7.78 -16.80 -10.78
N ALA A 229 -8.83 -16.96 -11.59
CA ALA A 229 -10.16 -16.43 -11.29
C ALA A 229 -11.01 -17.38 -10.40
N SER A 230 -10.48 -18.55 -10.03
CA SER A 230 -11.16 -19.53 -9.18
C SER A 230 -10.24 -20.03 -8.06
N LYS A 231 -10.86 -20.52 -6.98
CA LYS A 231 -10.18 -21.14 -5.85
C LYS A 231 -10.12 -22.68 -5.94
N THR A 232 -10.40 -23.25 -7.11
CA THR A 232 -10.48 -24.71 -7.35
C THR A 232 -9.16 -25.40 -7.05
N GLN A 233 -9.11 -26.26 -6.05
CA GLN A 233 -7.89 -26.94 -5.62
C GLN A 233 -7.66 -28.25 -6.38
N VAL A 234 -8.74 -28.95 -6.73
CA VAL A 234 -8.66 -30.29 -7.32
C VAL A 234 -9.55 -30.39 -8.56
N LEU A 235 -9.02 -30.92 -9.65
CA LEU A 235 -9.83 -31.36 -10.78
C LEU A 235 -9.99 -32.88 -10.70
N VAL A 236 -11.24 -33.36 -10.61
CA VAL A 236 -11.55 -34.78 -10.73
C VAL A 236 -11.56 -35.17 -12.21
N VAL A 237 -10.70 -36.12 -12.54
CA VAL A 237 -10.39 -36.57 -13.90
C VAL A 237 -10.79 -38.02 -14.05
N GLY A 238 -11.49 -38.34 -15.15
CA GLY A 238 -11.86 -39.72 -15.50
C GLY A 238 -11.12 -40.19 -16.74
N ILE A 239 -10.66 -41.44 -16.75
CA ILE A 239 -10.06 -42.10 -17.91
C ILE A 239 -10.81 -43.40 -18.24
N GLY A 240 -10.72 -43.88 -19.48
CA GLY A 240 -11.41 -45.10 -19.91
C GLY A 240 -12.94 -44.95 -19.84
N ASN A 241 -13.63 -45.91 -19.23
CA ASN A 241 -15.09 -45.88 -19.10
C ASN A 241 -15.61 -45.15 -17.86
N VAL A 242 -14.77 -44.40 -17.15
CA VAL A 242 -15.21 -43.56 -16.03
C VAL A 242 -16.11 -42.44 -16.54
N ASP A 243 -17.37 -42.49 -16.14
CA ASP A 243 -18.42 -41.56 -16.55
C ASP A 243 -18.49 -40.31 -15.64
N LEU A 244 -19.49 -39.47 -15.88
CA LEU A 244 -19.70 -38.27 -15.08
C LEU A 244 -20.20 -38.61 -13.66
N VAL A 245 -20.99 -39.66 -13.50
CA VAL A 245 -21.55 -40.07 -12.20
C VAL A 245 -20.43 -40.41 -11.22
N GLN A 246 -19.43 -41.19 -11.64
CA GLN A 246 -18.32 -41.56 -10.76
C GLN A 246 -17.45 -40.36 -10.36
N ARG A 247 -17.23 -39.42 -11.28
CA ARG A 247 -16.49 -38.20 -10.99
C ARG A 247 -17.25 -37.27 -10.05
N LEU A 248 -18.57 -37.14 -10.22
CA LEU A 248 -19.42 -36.35 -9.33
C LEU A 248 -19.46 -36.93 -7.90
N LYS A 249 -19.43 -38.26 -7.74
CA LYS A 249 -19.30 -38.88 -6.41
C LYS A 249 -18.00 -38.50 -5.71
N LEU A 250 -16.88 -38.50 -6.44
CA LEU A 250 -15.61 -38.07 -5.86
C LEU A 250 -15.59 -36.56 -5.59
N CYS A 251 -16.20 -35.74 -6.45
CA CYS A 251 -16.40 -34.32 -6.16
C CYS A 251 -17.19 -34.11 -4.85
N ASP A 252 -18.30 -34.83 -4.64
CA ASP A 252 -19.10 -34.76 -3.40
C ASP A 252 -18.26 -35.11 -2.16
N GLU A 253 -17.43 -36.15 -2.23
CA GLU A 253 -16.51 -36.50 -1.14
C GLU A 253 -15.52 -35.37 -0.82
N LEU A 254 -14.93 -34.76 -1.85
CA LEU A 254 -14.02 -33.63 -1.70
C LEU A 254 -14.74 -32.39 -1.14
N TRP A 255 -15.95 -32.09 -1.62
CA TRP A 255 -16.76 -30.96 -1.14
C TRP A 255 -17.18 -31.11 0.32
N ARG A 256 -17.60 -32.32 0.74
CA ARG A 256 -17.91 -32.62 2.15
C ARG A 256 -16.69 -32.47 3.07
N ALA A 257 -15.49 -32.57 2.51
CA ALA A 257 -14.23 -32.34 3.21
C ALA A 257 -13.71 -30.90 3.10
N HIS A 258 -14.52 -29.98 2.57
CA HIS A 258 -14.20 -28.56 2.32
C HIS A 258 -13.02 -28.34 1.35
N LEU A 259 -12.82 -29.26 0.41
CA LEU A 259 -11.90 -29.08 -0.71
C LEU A 259 -12.65 -28.55 -1.93
N ALA A 260 -12.15 -27.46 -2.51
CA ALA A 260 -12.74 -26.88 -3.71
C ALA A 260 -12.44 -27.76 -4.94
N ALA A 261 -13.37 -28.63 -5.32
CA ALA A 261 -13.19 -29.55 -6.44
C ALA A 261 -14.13 -29.23 -7.62
N GLU A 262 -13.68 -29.53 -8.84
CA GLU A 262 -14.50 -29.46 -10.07
C GLU A 262 -14.26 -30.71 -10.93
N CYS A 263 -15.11 -30.92 -11.93
CA CYS A 263 -14.85 -31.88 -13.01
C CYS A 263 -15.43 -31.34 -14.34
N VAL A 264 -14.94 -31.83 -15.48
CA VAL A 264 -15.46 -31.44 -16.80
C VAL A 264 -16.81 -32.11 -17.06
N TYR A 265 -17.90 -31.35 -17.26
CA TYR A 265 -19.27 -31.90 -17.37
C TYR A 265 -19.61 -32.66 -18.67
N THR A 266 -18.62 -33.04 -19.47
CA THR A 266 -18.83 -33.98 -20.57
C THR A 266 -18.88 -35.40 -20.00
N GLU A 267 -19.72 -36.30 -20.53
CA GLU A 267 -19.93 -37.64 -19.97
C GLU A 267 -18.61 -38.44 -19.78
N ARG A 268 -17.83 -38.59 -20.86
CA ARG A 268 -16.52 -39.27 -20.87
C ARG A 268 -15.48 -38.42 -21.62
N PRO A 269 -14.93 -37.37 -20.99
CA PRO A 269 -13.98 -36.47 -21.65
C PRO A 269 -12.62 -37.14 -21.84
N LYS A 270 -11.94 -36.84 -22.96
CA LYS A 270 -10.55 -37.30 -23.17
C LYS A 270 -9.62 -36.71 -22.11
N MET A 271 -8.61 -37.47 -21.68
CA MET A 271 -7.60 -37.02 -20.70
C MET A 271 -6.97 -35.68 -21.08
N ALA A 272 -6.55 -35.53 -22.34
CA ALA A 272 -5.93 -34.29 -22.84
C ALA A 272 -6.80 -33.05 -22.62
N ARG A 273 -8.13 -33.16 -22.80
CA ARG A 273 -9.07 -32.04 -22.58
C ARG A 273 -9.16 -31.65 -21.11
N GLN A 274 -9.14 -32.64 -20.22
CA GLN A 274 -9.21 -32.41 -18.77
C GLN A 274 -7.90 -31.81 -18.25
N LEU A 275 -6.76 -32.31 -18.73
CA LEU A 275 -5.45 -31.76 -18.40
C LEU A 275 -5.34 -30.30 -18.88
N GLN A 276 -5.73 -30.02 -20.12
CA GLN A 276 -5.73 -28.63 -20.63
C GLN A 276 -6.63 -27.73 -19.79
N TYR A 277 -7.82 -28.20 -19.41
CA TYR A 277 -8.72 -27.45 -18.52
C TYR A 277 -8.08 -27.12 -17.17
N ALA A 278 -7.32 -28.05 -16.58
CA ALA A 278 -6.60 -27.81 -15.33
C ALA A 278 -5.49 -26.78 -15.52
N LEU A 279 -4.69 -26.90 -16.59
CA LEU A 279 -3.59 -25.99 -16.90
C LEU A 279 -4.10 -24.56 -17.15
N ASP A 280 -5.13 -24.39 -17.99
CA ASP A 280 -5.70 -23.08 -18.33
C ASP A 280 -6.27 -22.34 -17.10
N ARG A 281 -6.75 -23.10 -16.10
CA ARG A 281 -7.32 -22.56 -14.84
C ARG A 281 -6.33 -22.54 -13.68
N GLY A 282 -5.11 -23.02 -13.88
CA GLY A 282 -4.11 -23.16 -12.83
C GLY A 282 -4.56 -24.06 -11.66
N ILE A 283 -5.34 -25.12 -11.92
CA ILE A 283 -5.77 -26.06 -10.87
C ILE A 283 -4.58 -26.95 -10.49
N PRO A 284 -4.11 -26.93 -9.22
CA PRO A 284 -2.80 -27.51 -8.88
C PRO A 284 -2.79 -29.04 -8.83
N VAL A 285 -3.93 -29.68 -8.53
CA VAL A 285 -4.00 -31.13 -8.28
C VAL A 285 -5.04 -31.78 -9.19
N LEU A 286 -4.70 -32.92 -9.78
CA LEU A 286 -5.63 -33.83 -10.44
C LEU A 286 -5.93 -35.03 -9.53
N ALA A 287 -7.20 -35.38 -9.37
CA ALA A 287 -7.64 -36.64 -8.79
C ALA A 287 -8.19 -37.55 -9.90
N ILE A 288 -7.42 -38.57 -10.25
CA ILE A 288 -7.59 -39.40 -11.44
C ILE A 288 -8.28 -40.71 -11.07
N LEU A 289 -9.40 -40.99 -11.73
CA LEU A 289 -10.17 -42.22 -11.66
C LEU A 289 -10.06 -42.98 -12.97
N GLY A 290 -9.62 -44.23 -12.91
CA GLY A 290 -9.76 -45.24 -13.94
C GLY A 290 -10.53 -46.45 -13.42
N GLU A 291 -10.70 -47.46 -14.27
CA GLU A 291 -11.44 -48.68 -13.92
C GLU A 291 -10.77 -49.46 -12.79
N ASN A 292 -9.44 -49.56 -12.81
CA ASN A 292 -8.68 -50.25 -11.77
C ASN A 292 -8.74 -49.50 -10.43
N GLU A 293 -8.69 -48.17 -10.47
CA GLU A 293 -8.78 -47.31 -9.30
C GLU A 293 -10.15 -47.45 -8.63
N LEU A 294 -11.22 -47.43 -9.43
CA LEU A 294 -12.58 -47.68 -8.94
C LEU A 294 -12.74 -49.08 -8.35
N ALA A 295 -12.22 -50.11 -9.03
CA ALA A 295 -12.30 -51.48 -8.55
C ALA A 295 -11.52 -51.70 -7.24
N SER A 296 -10.40 -51.01 -7.07
CA SER A 296 -9.50 -51.17 -5.91
C SER A 296 -9.78 -50.17 -4.77
N GLY A 297 -10.74 -49.25 -4.94
CA GLY A 297 -11.06 -48.26 -3.89
C GLY A 297 -9.99 -47.18 -3.68
N VAL A 298 -9.16 -46.93 -4.70
CA VAL A 298 -8.02 -46.00 -4.67
C VAL A 298 -8.24 -44.83 -5.64
N VAL A 299 -7.39 -43.80 -5.56
CA VAL A 299 -7.35 -42.69 -6.51
C VAL A 299 -5.90 -42.35 -6.86
N GLY A 300 -5.65 -42.01 -8.12
CA GLY A 300 -4.38 -41.43 -8.52
C GLY A 300 -4.38 -39.93 -8.25
N LEU A 301 -3.42 -39.42 -7.49
CA LEU A 301 -3.23 -37.97 -7.32
C LEU A 301 -2.03 -37.53 -8.14
N LYS A 302 -2.18 -36.46 -8.92
CA LYS A 302 -1.09 -35.84 -9.68
C LYS A 302 -0.97 -34.36 -9.37
N ARG A 303 0.22 -33.92 -8.96
CA ARG A 303 0.57 -32.52 -8.74
C ARG A 303 1.12 -31.92 -10.03
N LEU A 304 0.52 -30.83 -10.52
CA LEU A 304 0.87 -30.29 -11.84
C LEU A 304 2.17 -29.48 -11.86
N SER A 305 2.55 -28.85 -10.75
CA SER A 305 3.80 -28.09 -10.63
C SER A 305 5.04 -28.99 -10.65
N THR A 306 5.02 -30.10 -9.92
CA THR A 306 6.16 -31.02 -9.79
C THR A 306 6.08 -32.26 -10.68
N GLN A 307 4.92 -32.51 -11.29
CA GLN A 307 4.58 -33.76 -11.99
C GLN A 307 4.58 -35.01 -11.08
N GLU A 308 4.68 -34.83 -9.76
CA GLU A 308 4.60 -35.92 -8.79
C GLU A 308 3.26 -36.64 -8.90
N GLN A 309 3.28 -37.97 -8.87
CA GLN A 309 2.10 -38.79 -8.93
C GLN A 309 2.17 -39.90 -7.87
N ILE A 310 1.11 -40.00 -7.08
CA ILE A 310 0.95 -41.02 -6.05
C ILE A 310 -0.39 -41.71 -6.19
N GLN A 311 -0.50 -42.91 -5.65
CA GLN A 311 -1.76 -43.64 -5.55
C GLN A 311 -2.09 -43.82 -4.08
N VAL A 312 -3.32 -43.48 -3.70
CA VAL A 312 -3.77 -43.46 -2.30
C VAL A 312 -5.16 -44.06 -2.16
N ASP A 313 -5.44 -44.66 -1.02
CA ASP A 313 -6.78 -45.12 -0.68
C ASP A 313 -7.76 -43.94 -0.60
N ARG A 314 -8.99 -44.15 -1.08
CA ARG A 314 -10.06 -43.15 -0.95
C ARG A 314 -10.42 -42.92 0.51
N GLY A 315 -11.00 -41.75 0.80
CA GLY A 315 -11.31 -41.32 2.16
C GLY A 315 -10.16 -40.52 2.78
N SER A 316 -9.82 -40.79 4.05
CA SER A 316 -8.92 -39.94 4.83
C SER A 316 -7.53 -39.77 4.24
N SER A 317 -6.93 -40.83 3.70
CA SER A 317 -5.58 -40.80 3.11
C SER A 317 -5.49 -39.86 1.90
N MET A 318 -6.45 -39.97 0.98
CA MET A 318 -6.61 -39.04 -0.14
C MET A 318 -6.78 -37.59 0.33
N LEU A 319 -7.68 -37.34 1.27
CA LEU A 319 -7.95 -35.98 1.74
C LEU A 319 -6.74 -35.33 2.39
N GLN A 320 -5.97 -36.11 3.17
CA GLN A 320 -4.75 -35.64 3.80
C GLN A 320 -3.67 -35.31 2.75
N ALA A 321 -3.41 -36.22 1.82
CA ALA A 321 -2.42 -36.00 0.76
C ALA A 321 -2.71 -34.74 -0.08
N ILE A 322 -3.99 -34.53 -0.44
CA ILE A 322 -4.41 -33.33 -1.16
C ILE A 322 -4.16 -32.06 -0.32
N ARG A 323 -4.50 -32.07 0.98
CA ARG A 323 -4.27 -30.92 1.87
C ARG A 323 -2.80 -30.60 2.06
N ASP A 324 -1.96 -31.62 2.18
CA ASP A 324 -0.51 -31.46 2.30
C ASP A 324 0.07 -30.79 1.05
N TRP A 325 -0.34 -31.26 -0.14
CA TRP A 325 0.07 -30.65 -1.41
C TRP A 325 -0.43 -29.21 -1.58
N ILE A 326 -1.68 -28.92 -1.23
CA ILE A 326 -2.23 -27.54 -1.30
C ILE A 326 -1.49 -26.62 -0.33
N THR A 327 -1.19 -27.08 0.88
CA THR A 327 -0.44 -26.30 1.87
C THR A 327 0.96 -26.01 1.35
N ALA A 328 1.63 -27.00 0.76
CA ALA A 328 2.96 -26.83 0.16
C ALA A 328 2.95 -25.84 -1.01
N GLU A 329 1.94 -25.88 -1.89
CA GLU A 329 1.77 -24.91 -2.99
C GLU A 329 1.61 -23.47 -2.48
N ASN A 330 0.78 -23.27 -1.46
CA ASN A 330 0.56 -21.94 -0.88
C ASN A 330 1.84 -21.41 -0.21
N SER A 331 2.58 -22.26 0.49
CA SER A 331 3.86 -21.88 1.11
C SER A 331 4.96 -21.62 0.07
N GLN A 332 4.99 -22.37 -1.03
CA GLN A 332 5.94 -22.12 -2.14
C GLN A 332 5.62 -20.85 -2.91
N GLN A 333 4.34 -20.50 -3.07
CA GLN A 333 3.98 -19.16 -3.53
C GLN A 333 4.60 -18.13 -2.60
N ILE A 334 4.37 -18.21 -1.28
CA ILE A 334 4.91 -17.25 -0.28
C ILE A 334 6.45 -17.19 -0.26
N HIS A 335 7.16 -18.30 -0.49
CA HIS A 335 8.63 -18.31 -0.56
C HIS A 335 9.19 -17.79 -1.88
N HIS A 336 8.52 -18.02 -3.02
CA HIS A 336 8.91 -17.43 -4.30
C HIS A 336 8.62 -15.91 -4.31
N TYR A 337 7.61 -15.53 -3.55
CA TYR A 337 7.35 -14.18 -3.10
C TYR A 337 8.53 -13.66 -2.25
N GLY A 338 9.12 -14.42 -1.32
CA GLY A 338 10.18 -13.98 -0.39
C GLY A 338 11.65 -14.11 -0.81
N SER A 339 11.98 -14.59 -2.02
CA SER A 339 13.36 -14.68 -2.48
C SER A 339 13.76 -13.42 -3.26
N ASP A 340 14.54 -12.54 -2.62
CA ASP A 340 15.27 -11.46 -3.30
C ASP A 340 16.04 -12.00 -4.51
N PRO A 341 15.95 -11.39 -5.70
CA PRO A 341 16.95 -11.61 -6.74
C PRO A 341 18.23 -10.93 -6.27
N GLU A 342 19.15 -11.73 -5.76
CA GLU A 342 20.54 -11.43 -5.35
C GLU A 342 21.02 -10.01 -5.68
N GLY A 343 20.98 -9.14 -4.67
CA GLY A 343 21.81 -7.95 -4.61
C GLY A 343 23.27 -8.37 -4.58
N ASN A 344 24.00 -8.01 -5.64
CA ASN A 344 25.44 -8.20 -5.78
C ASN A 344 26.16 -7.55 -4.58
N GLY A 345 26.58 -8.38 -3.63
CA GLY A 345 27.23 -7.97 -2.39
C GLY A 345 28.58 -7.30 -2.66
N ARG A 346 28.62 -5.97 -2.60
CA ARG A 346 29.87 -5.24 -2.32
C ARG A 346 30.07 -5.20 -0.81
N SER A 347 30.93 -6.08 -0.34
CA SER A 347 31.58 -6.04 0.97
C SER A 347 32.34 -4.72 1.14
N THR A 348 31.87 -3.83 2.02
CA THR A 348 32.68 -2.76 2.61
C THR A 348 32.86 -3.06 4.09
N THR A 349 33.95 -3.74 4.43
CA THR A 349 34.51 -3.73 5.78
C THR A 349 35.37 -2.47 5.90
N ASP A 350 34.83 -1.44 6.54
CA ASP A 350 35.61 -0.28 6.99
C ASP A 350 36.31 -0.65 8.30
N GLU A 351 37.61 -0.93 8.20
CA GLU A 351 38.53 -0.90 9.33
C GLU A 351 38.91 0.56 9.63
N VAL A 352 38.69 0.97 10.87
CA VAL A 352 39.13 2.25 11.45
C VAL A 352 40.64 2.19 11.74
N PRO A 353 41.49 3.10 11.23
CA PRO A 353 42.87 3.19 11.69
C PRO A 353 43.01 4.24 12.80
N THR A 354 43.44 3.77 13.97
CA THR A 354 43.93 4.59 15.09
C THR A 354 45.25 5.28 14.75
N ALA A 355 45.34 6.56 15.12
CA ALA A 355 46.52 7.39 14.96
C ALA A 355 47.71 6.93 15.81
N HIS A 356 48.88 6.78 15.19
CA HIS A 356 50.17 6.80 15.90
C HIS A 356 51.18 7.68 15.17
N THR A 357 51.60 8.72 15.90
CA THR A 357 52.71 9.62 15.60
C THR A 357 54.03 8.90 15.83
N GLY A 358 54.92 8.91 14.84
CA GLY A 358 56.30 8.41 14.95
C GLY A 358 57.19 9.03 13.89
N ASN A 359 58.33 9.58 14.32
CA ASN A 359 59.12 10.61 13.67
C ASN A 359 60.28 10.01 12.82
N LYS A 360 60.61 10.69 11.69
CA LYS A 360 61.94 10.80 11.01
C LYS A 360 62.55 9.60 10.23
N PRO A 361 63.56 9.83 9.34
CA PRO A 361 63.70 10.86 8.29
C PRO A 361 64.36 10.35 6.97
N THR A 362 64.59 11.29 6.02
CA THR A 362 65.57 11.34 4.89
C THR A 362 65.34 10.52 3.60
N ASP A 363 64.95 11.23 2.53
CA ASP A 363 65.58 11.41 1.18
C ASP A 363 66.66 10.43 0.67
N PRO A 364 67.01 10.42 -0.64
CA PRO A 364 66.29 10.90 -1.83
C PRO A 364 66.29 9.88 -2.99
N TRP A 365 65.47 10.09 -4.03
CA TRP A 365 65.75 10.07 -5.48
C TRP A 365 64.44 10.12 -6.27
#